data_AF-A0A060BSN7-F1
#
_entry.id   AF-A0A060BSN7-F1
#
_cell.length_a   1.000
_cell.length_b   1.000
_cell.length_c   1.000
_cell.angle_alpha   90.00
_cell.angle_beta   90.00
_cell.angle_gamma   90.00
#
_symmetry.space_group_name_H-M   'P 1'
#
loop_
_entity.id
_entity.type
_entity.pdbx_description
1 polymer ?
#
loop_
_entity_poly.entity_id
_entity_poly.type
_entity_poly.pdbx_seq_one_letter_code
_entity_poly.pdbx_strand_id
1 'polypeptide(L)'
;MSMRWFWGLFDVQYYLDRNPDVREHGVDPVRHYLDLGHQEGRDPTPSFSTRGYMERYPDVVASGMNPFYHYLRHGRFENRV
;
A
#
# COMPACT_ATOMS: atom_id res chain seq x y z
N MET A 1 16.56 -3.66 -12.21
CA MET A 1 16.12 -3.82 -10.80
C MET A 1 14.97 -4.80 -10.76
N SER A 2 15.06 -5.87 -9.97
CA SER A 2 14.03 -6.91 -9.91
C SER A 2 12.82 -6.42 -9.10
N MET A 3 11.72 -6.16 -9.80
CA MET A 3 10.39 -5.87 -9.26
C MET A 3 9.77 -7.15 -8.64
N ARG A 4 10.54 -7.98 -7.92
CA ARG A 4 10.06 -9.26 -7.34
C ARG A 4 9.49 -9.11 -5.93
N TRP A 5 9.69 -7.97 -5.28
CA TRP A 5 9.32 -7.75 -3.88
C TRP A 5 7.89 -7.23 -3.69
N PHE A 6 7.34 -6.52 -4.69
CA PHE A 6 5.99 -5.95 -4.61
C PHE A 6 4.87 -6.99 -4.83
N TRP A 7 5.11 -7.98 -5.70
CA TRP A 7 4.07 -8.91 -6.16
C TRP A 7 3.70 -10.02 -5.16
N GLY A 8 4.52 -10.23 -4.12
CA GLY A 8 4.23 -11.25 -3.10
C GLY A 8 3.50 -10.72 -1.86
N LEU A 9 3.39 -9.39 -1.70
CA LEU A 9 2.87 -8.76 -0.48
C LEU A 9 1.65 -7.88 -0.74
N PHE A 10 1.44 -7.43 -1.98
CA PHE A 10 0.18 -6.84 -2.42
C PHE A 10 -0.81 -7.94 -2.78
N ASP A 11 -2.01 -7.91 -2.21
CA ASP A 11 -3.08 -8.87 -2.53
C ASP A 11 -4.06 -8.24 -3.52
N VAL A 12 -3.89 -8.61 -4.79
CA VAL A 12 -4.71 -8.09 -5.90
C VAL A 12 -6.19 -8.42 -5.74
N GLN A 13 -6.52 -9.64 -5.30
CA GLN A 13 -7.92 -10.05 -5.18
C GLN A 13 -8.58 -9.30 -4.03
N TYR A 14 -7.92 -9.27 -2.87
CA TYR A 14 -8.38 -8.49 -1.72
C TYR A 14 -8.57 -7.01 -2.09
N TYR A 15 -7.61 -6.42 -2.80
CA TYR A 15 -7.69 -5.02 -3.17
C TYR A 15 -8.88 -4.75 -4.09
N LEU A 16 -9.08 -5.56 -5.13
CA LEU A 16 -10.20 -5.38 -6.05
C LEU A 16 -11.55 -5.68 -5.38
N ASP A 17 -11.62 -6.60 -4.41
CA ASP A 17 -12.83 -6.90 -3.65
C ASP A 17 -13.26 -5.74 -2.76
N ARG A 18 -12.29 -5.02 -2.21
CA ARG A 18 -12.52 -3.86 -1.33
C ARG A 18 -12.71 -2.55 -2.09
N ASN A 19 -12.35 -2.53 -3.37
CA ASN A 19 -12.35 -1.34 -4.22
C ASN A 19 -13.09 -1.62 -5.54
N PRO A 20 -14.44 -1.74 -5.51
CA PRO A 20 -15.22 -2.04 -6.70
C PRO A 20 -15.04 -1.02 -7.83
N ASP A 21 -14.83 0.25 -7.49
CA ASP A 21 -14.53 1.32 -8.45
C ASP A 21 -13.28 0.99 -9.29
N VAL A 22 -12.21 0.50 -8.66
CA VAL A 22 -10.96 0.12 -9.35
C VAL A 22 -11.22 -1.08 -10.25
N ARG A 23 -11.99 -2.06 -9.78
CA ARG A 23 -12.39 -3.27 -10.53
C ARG A 23 -13.23 -2.93 -11.75
N GLU A 24 -14.29 -2.15 -11.57
CA GLU A 24 -15.27 -1.82 -12.60
C GLU A 24 -14.65 -0.98 -13.73
N HIS A 25 -13.70 -0.11 -13.38
CA HIS A 25 -12.97 0.70 -14.37
C HIS A 25 -11.76 -0.02 -14.99
N GLY A 26 -11.48 -1.26 -14.57
CA GLY A 26 -10.37 -2.06 -15.11
C GLY A 26 -8.99 -1.43 -14.88
N VAL A 27 -8.83 -0.63 -13.82
CA VAL A 27 -7.58 0.05 -13.49
C VAL A 27 -6.61 -0.97 -12.88
N ASP A 28 -5.31 -0.88 -13.21
CA ASP A 28 -4.30 -1.72 -12.56
C ASP A 28 -4.27 -1.44 -11.04
N PRO A 29 -4.54 -2.44 -10.18
CA PRO A 29 -4.75 -2.19 -8.75
C PRO A 29 -3.47 -1.81 -8.02
N VAL A 30 -2.31 -2.31 -8.47
CA VAL A 30 -1.01 -1.95 -7.88
C VAL A 30 -0.70 -0.50 -8.20
N ARG A 31 -0.85 -0.09 -9.46
CA ARG A 31 -0.69 1.29 -9.91
C ARG A 31 -1.66 2.22 -9.20
N HIS A 32 -2.93 1.84 -9.09
CA HIS A 32 -3.93 2.62 -8.38
C HIS A 32 -3.52 2.85 -6.92
N TYR A 33 -3.12 1.81 -6.21
CA TYR A 33 -2.67 1.94 -4.83
C TYR A 33 -1.45 2.84 -4.67
N LEU A 34 -0.46 2.67 -5.55
CA LEU A 34 0.78 3.44 -5.53
C LEU A 34 0.56 4.93 -5.77
N ASP A 35 -0.35 5.28 -6.68
CA ASP A 35 -0.57 6.66 -7.10
C ASP A 35 -1.65 7.38 -6.26
N LEU A 36 -2.74 6.69 -5.88
CA LEU A 36 -3.92 7.30 -5.27
C LEU A 36 -4.39 6.56 -4.01
N GLY A 37 -4.49 5.24 -4.09
CA GLY A 37 -5.18 4.45 -3.07
C GLY A 37 -4.56 4.56 -1.68
N HIS A 38 -3.25 4.80 -1.58
CA HIS A 38 -2.63 5.05 -0.28
C HIS A 38 -3.05 6.38 0.34
N GLN A 39 -3.25 7.44 -0.45
CA GLN A 39 -3.71 8.75 0.03
C GLN A 39 -5.17 8.70 0.47
N GLU A 40 -5.96 7.85 -0.19
CA GLU A 40 -7.35 7.55 0.17
C GLU A 40 -7.46 6.63 1.40
N GLY A 41 -6.33 6.13 1.91
CA GLY A 41 -6.30 5.24 3.06
C GLY A 41 -6.78 3.82 2.78
N ARG A 42 -6.77 3.37 1.51
CA ARG A 42 -7.13 2.00 1.13
C ARG A 42 -6.04 1.03 1.57
N ASP A 43 -6.40 -0.22 1.84
CA ASP A 43 -5.43 -1.22 2.32
C ASP A 43 -5.00 -2.14 1.15
N PRO A 44 -3.68 -2.32 0.90
CA PRO A 44 -3.15 -3.14 -0.21
C PRO A 44 -3.19 -4.65 0.07
N THR A 45 -3.35 -5.05 1.32
CA THR A 45 -3.37 -6.45 1.79
C THR A 45 -4.03 -6.53 3.16
N PRO A 46 -4.64 -7.66 3.57
CA PRO A 46 -5.26 -7.79 4.90
C PRO A 46 -4.31 -7.55 6.07
N SER A 47 -3.01 -7.74 5.87
CA SER A 47 -1.99 -7.63 6.92
C SER A 47 -1.39 -6.23 7.07
N PHE A 48 -1.85 -5.24 6.30
CA PHE A 48 -1.33 -3.88 6.35
C PHE A 48 -2.45 -2.85 6.33
N SER A 49 -2.56 -2.06 7.40
CA SER A 49 -3.44 -0.89 7.43
C SER A 49 -2.69 0.35 6.98
N THR A 50 -3.07 0.93 5.85
CA THR A 50 -2.48 2.16 5.34
C THR A 50 -2.69 3.31 6.32
N ARG A 51 -3.92 3.48 6.82
CA ARG A 51 -4.25 4.54 7.78
C ARG A 51 -3.50 4.35 9.09
N GLY A 52 -3.50 3.13 9.64
CA GLY A 52 -2.78 2.84 10.88
C GLY A 52 -1.27 3.10 10.75
N TYR A 53 -0.68 2.79 9.59
CA TYR A 53 0.72 3.08 9.33
C TYR A 53 0.99 4.60 9.24
N MET A 54 0.14 5.34 8.53
CA MET A 54 0.26 6.80 8.41
C MET A 54 0.08 7.52 9.76
N GLU A 55 -0.85 7.07 10.60
CA GLU A 55 -1.09 7.60 11.95
C GLU A 55 0.11 7.38 12.87
N ARG A 56 0.74 6.20 12.77
CA ARG A 56 1.91 5.85 13.59
C ARG A 56 3.19 6.53 13.12
N TYR A 57 3.30 6.83 11.84
CA TYR A 57 4.51 7.34 11.20
C TYR A 57 4.23 8.64 10.44
N PRO A 58 3.99 9.75 11.17
CA PRO A 58 3.69 11.04 10.55
C PRO A 58 4.86 11.61 9.73
N ASP A 59 6.09 11.17 10.00
CA ASP A 59 7.27 11.47 9.20
C ASP A 59 7.16 10.91 7.77
N VAL A 60 6.60 9.70 7.62
CA VAL A 60 6.34 9.10 6.31
C VAL A 60 5.29 9.92 5.54
N VAL A 61 4.22 10.34 6.23
CA VAL A 61 3.19 11.23 5.65
C VAL A 61 3.80 12.55 5.19
N ALA A 62 4.61 13.19 6.04
CA ALA A 62 5.28 14.46 5.74
C ALA A 62 6.27 14.35 4.57
N SER A 63 6.88 13.19 4.36
CA SER A 63 7.79 12.93 3.24
C SER A 63 7.08 12.74 1.90
N GLY A 64 5.76 12.54 1.90
CA GLY A 64 4.97 12.18 0.71
C GLY A 64 5.24 10.77 0.19
N MET A 65 5.99 9.94 0.92
CA MET A 65 6.29 8.57 0.49
C MET A 65 5.07 7.67 0.64
N ASN A 66 4.89 6.74 -0.31
CA ASN A 66 3.87 5.71 -0.19
C ASN A 66 4.14 4.85 1.06
N PRO A 67 3.18 4.69 1.98
CA PRO A 67 3.39 4.05 3.28
C PRO A 67 3.67 2.56 3.15
N PHE A 68 3.03 1.84 2.22
CA PHE A 68 3.33 0.44 2.00
C PHE A 68 4.71 0.27 1.36
N TYR A 69 5.09 1.13 0.41
CA TYR A 69 6.45 1.14 -0.12
C TYR A 69 7.48 1.37 1.00
N HIS A 70 7.23 2.34 1.87
CA HIS A 70 8.08 2.62 3.03
C HIS A 70 8.17 1.40 3.96
N TYR A 71 7.04 0.78 4.29
CA TYR A 71 6.99 -0.45 5.09
C TYR A 71 7.78 -1.60 4.47
N LEU A 72 7.61 -1.86 3.17
CA LEU A 72 8.33 -2.92 2.47
C LEU A 72 9.84 -2.68 2.44
N ARG A 73 10.26 -1.42 2.33
CA ARG A 73 11.68 -1.05 2.24
C ARG A 73 12.37 -1.01 3.61
N HIS A 74 11.68 -0.52 4.64
CA HIS A 74 12.28 -0.15 5.92
C HIS A 74 11.63 -0.82 7.13
N GLY A 75 10.35 -1.20 7.06
CA GLY A 75 9.61 -1.77 8.18
C GLY A 75 10.23 -3.06 8.74
N ARG A 76 10.78 -3.91 7.86
CA ARG A 76 11.51 -5.14 8.26
C ARG A 76 12.84 -4.87 8.96
N PHE A 77 13.44 -3.70 8.77
CA PHE A 77 14.74 -3.32 9.34
C PHE A 77 14.62 -2.39 10.56
N GLU A 78 13.46 -1.74 10.76
CA GLU A 78 13.23 -0.79 11.86
C GLU A 78 12.32 -1.32 13.00
N ASN A 79 12.02 -2.63 13.05
CA ASN A 79 11.09 -3.23 14.04
C ASN A 79 9.70 -2.56 14.08
N ARG A 80 9.20 -2.11 12.92
CA ARG A 80 7.88 -1.49 12.80
C ARG A 80 6.85 -2.58 12.47
N VAL A 81 6.09 -3.04 13.49
CA VAL A 81 4.96 -3.99 13.41
C VAL A 81 3.62 -3.30 13.45
#